data_AF-A0A4V5NBV7-F1
#
_entry.id   AF-A0A4V5NBV7-F1
#
_cell.length_a   1.000
_cell.length_b   1.000
_cell.length_c   1.000
_cell.angle_alpha   90.00
_cell.angle_beta   90.00
_cell.angle_gamma   90.00
#
_symmetry.space_group_name_H-M   'P 1'
#
loop_
_entity.id
_entity.type
_entity.pdbx_description
1 polymer ?
#
loop_
_entity_poly.entity_id
_entity_poly.type
_entity_poly.pdbx_seq_one_letter_code
_entity_poly.pdbx_strand_id
1 'polypeptide(L)'
;MVQVNTFSPEGRLFQVEYAIEAIKLGSTTVGIQTSQGVVLAVEKRTQSPLLESDSVEKIMEIDRHIGCAMSGLTADARTMVEHARVTAQNHFFTYDEPIKVESVTQSVSDLALRFGEGANEEEASMSRPFGVALLIAGIDHHGPQLYHADPSGTFMRYHAKAIGAGSEGAQSELQDSYDKSMTLQQAKILALKVLKQVMEEKLDHNNVQLAQVVPEKGYSILRPDELQEYIAQIPEDRPTAATATAAATEGGEAATSS
;
A
#
# COMPACT_ATOMS: atom_id res chain seq x y z
N MET A 1 32.13 -5.17 8.10
CA MET A 1 31.09 -5.11 7.05
C MET A 1 30.15 -6.26 7.34
N VAL A 2 28.87 -6.00 7.63
CA VAL A 2 27.90 -7.08 7.88
C VAL A 2 27.61 -7.73 6.54
N GLN A 3 27.86 -9.03 6.40
CA GLN A 3 27.56 -9.76 5.17
C GLN A 3 26.04 -9.77 4.94
N VAL A 4 25.61 -9.66 3.69
CA VAL A 4 24.18 -9.49 3.32
C VAL A 4 23.29 -10.62 3.90
N ASN A 5 23.85 -11.81 4.06
CA ASN A 5 23.15 -13.02 4.53
C ASN A 5 23.44 -13.35 6.01
N THR A 6 23.75 -12.35 6.84
CA THR A 6 24.03 -12.57 8.27
C THR A 6 22.74 -12.68 9.08
N PHE A 7 22.62 -13.75 9.86
CA PHE A 7 21.53 -13.95 10.82
C PHE A 7 21.83 -13.26 12.16
N SER A 8 20.78 -12.72 12.79
CA SER A 8 20.80 -12.27 14.18
C SER A 8 20.86 -13.46 15.15
N PRO A 9 21.23 -13.25 16.43
CA PRO A 9 21.16 -14.30 17.45
C PRO A 9 19.77 -14.95 17.59
N GLU A 10 18.72 -14.22 17.23
CA GLU A 10 17.31 -14.65 17.24
C GLU A 10 16.89 -15.35 15.93
N GLY A 11 17.81 -15.54 14.97
CA GLY A 11 17.55 -16.23 13.71
C GLY A 11 16.91 -15.37 12.62
N ARG A 12 17.04 -14.04 12.66
CA ARG A 12 16.48 -13.12 11.65
C ARG A 12 17.54 -12.59 10.69
N LEU A 13 17.20 -12.37 9.42
CA LEU A 13 18.12 -11.74 8.46
C LEU A 13 18.14 -10.22 8.68
N PHE A 14 19.28 -9.66 9.08
CA PHE A 14 19.39 -8.24 9.41
C PHE A 14 18.97 -7.32 8.25
N GLN A 15 19.38 -7.64 7.02
CA GLN A 15 19.04 -6.83 5.85
C GLN A 15 17.54 -6.79 5.55
N VAL A 16 16.83 -7.90 5.84
CA VAL A 16 15.37 -7.97 5.67
C VAL A 16 14.69 -7.13 6.74
N GLU A 17 15.11 -7.23 8.01
CA GLU A 17 14.55 -6.40 9.08
C GLU A 17 14.77 -4.91 8.79
N TYR A 18 15.95 -4.51 8.29
CA TYR A 18 16.20 -3.12 7.89
C TYR A 18 15.34 -2.66 6.72
N ALA A 19 15.09 -3.53 5.74
CA ALA A 19 14.17 -3.23 4.64
C ALA A 19 12.73 -3.07 5.11
N ILE A 20 12.28 -3.90 6.07
CA ILE A 20 10.95 -3.79 6.71
C ILE A 20 10.83 -2.47 7.48
N GLU A 21 11.86 -2.06 8.22
CA GLU A 21 11.85 -0.74 8.88
C GLU A 21 11.87 0.41 7.87
N ALA A 22 12.57 0.28 6.74
CA ALA A 22 12.56 1.30 5.68
C ALA A 22 11.17 1.49 5.04
N ILE A 23 10.34 0.44 4.98
CA ILE A 23 8.96 0.53 4.48
C ILE A 23 8.12 1.48 5.34
N LYS A 24 8.36 1.53 6.66
CA LYS A 24 7.68 2.44 7.58
C LYS A 24 8.04 3.91 7.35
N LEU A 25 9.05 4.21 6.53
CA LEU A 25 9.34 5.58 6.09
C LEU A 25 8.58 5.97 4.81
N GLY A 26 8.00 5.00 4.11
CA GLY A 26 7.19 5.22 2.91
C GLY A 26 5.82 5.84 3.23
N SER A 27 5.23 6.55 2.27
CA SER A 27 3.90 7.14 2.46
C SER A 27 2.80 6.08 2.52
N THR A 28 1.78 6.38 3.31
CA THR A 28 0.77 5.40 3.73
C THR A 28 -0.05 4.89 2.55
N THR A 29 -0.34 3.60 2.57
CA THR A 29 -1.12 2.91 1.53
C THR A 29 -2.08 1.94 2.19
N VAL A 30 -3.33 1.94 1.72
CA VAL A 30 -4.44 1.15 2.26
C VAL A 30 -5.07 0.33 1.13
N GLY A 31 -5.31 -0.95 1.40
CA GLY A 31 -6.08 -1.83 0.54
C GLY A 31 -7.29 -2.40 1.28
N ILE A 32 -8.45 -2.46 0.60
CA ILE A 32 -9.69 -3.04 1.15
C ILE A 32 -10.36 -3.90 0.10
N GLN A 33 -10.57 -5.18 0.43
CA GLN A 33 -11.29 -6.15 -0.37
C GLN A 33 -12.77 -6.17 0.03
N THR A 34 -13.65 -6.13 -0.96
CA THR A 34 -15.11 -6.30 -0.81
C THR A 34 -15.59 -7.42 -1.72
N SER A 35 -16.86 -7.82 -1.60
CA SER A 35 -17.47 -8.76 -2.56
C SER A 35 -17.62 -8.18 -3.97
N GLN A 36 -17.61 -6.85 -4.10
CA GLN A 36 -17.82 -6.13 -5.37
C GLN A 36 -16.51 -5.81 -6.11
N GLY A 37 -15.37 -5.90 -5.41
CA GLY A 37 -14.06 -5.52 -5.94
C GLY A 37 -13.08 -5.15 -4.84
N VAL A 38 -11.91 -4.65 -5.23
CA VAL A 38 -10.84 -4.25 -4.31
C VAL A 38 -10.52 -2.78 -4.53
N VAL A 39 -10.32 -2.04 -3.44
CA VAL A 39 -9.89 -0.63 -3.43
C VAL A 39 -8.44 -0.55 -2.98
N LEU A 40 -7.66 0.28 -3.65
CA LEU A 40 -6.32 0.70 -3.23
C LEU A 40 -6.32 2.23 -3.10
N ALA A 41 -5.89 2.75 -1.95
CA ALA A 41 -5.73 4.18 -1.72
C ALA A 41 -4.32 4.48 -1.25
N VAL A 42 -3.68 5.50 -1.82
CA VAL A 42 -2.29 5.88 -1.52
C VAL A 42 -2.19 7.36 -1.17
N GLU A 43 -1.38 7.67 -0.18
CA GLU A 43 -0.86 9.01 0.09
C GLU A 43 0.28 9.33 -0.90
N LYS A 44 0.13 10.43 -1.65
CA LYS A 44 1.20 11.06 -2.44
C LYS A 44 1.83 12.17 -1.60
N ARG A 45 3.03 11.91 -1.09
CA ARG A 45 3.78 12.91 -0.32
C ARG A 45 4.60 13.78 -1.27
N THR A 46 4.12 14.99 -1.55
CA THR A 46 4.84 15.94 -2.41
C THR A 46 5.78 16.81 -1.59
N GLN A 47 7.07 16.82 -1.92
CA GLN A 47 8.08 17.60 -1.19
C GLN A 47 8.09 19.09 -1.57
N SER A 48 7.40 19.46 -2.65
CA SER A 48 7.39 20.81 -3.18
C SER A 48 6.10 21.05 -3.96
N PRO A 49 5.50 22.25 -3.88
CA PRO A 49 4.38 22.64 -4.74
C PRO A 49 4.78 22.76 -6.22
N LEU A 50 6.08 22.73 -6.54
CA LEU A 50 6.58 22.71 -7.91
C LEU A 50 6.57 21.31 -8.53
N LEU A 51 6.34 20.26 -7.75
CA LEU A 51 6.23 18.90 -8.24
C LEU A 51 4.84 18.66 -8.82
N GLU A 52 4.78 18.20 -10.07
CA GLU A 52 3.53 17.74 -10.68
C GLU A 52 3.09 16.43 -10.01
N SER A 53 2.06 16.50 -9.17
CA SER A 53 1.54 15.39 -8.38
C SER A 53 1.07 14.19 -9.22
N ASP A 54 0.69 14.43 -10.47
CA ASP A 54 0.27 13.40 -11.43
C ASP A 54 1.44 12.54 -11.93
N SER A 55 2.67 13.06 -11.87
CA SER A 55 3.88 12.29 -12.22
C SER A 55 4.29 11.27 -11.15
N VAL A 56 3.71 11.37 -9.94
CA VAL A 56 4.00 10.48 -8.81
C VAL A 56 3.13 9.23 -8.88
N GLU A 57 3.69 8.18 -9.48
CA GLU A 57 3.04 6.87 -9.58
C GLU A 57 3.30 6.02 -8.33
N LYS A 58 2.24 5.75 -7.56
CA LYS A 58 2.26 4.82 -6.41
C LYS A 58 1.28 3.67 -6.54
N ILE A 59 0.40 3.71 -7.53
CA ILE A 59 -0.46 2.60 -7.95
C ILE A 59 -0.16 2.33 -9.41
N MET A 60 0.14 1.07 -9.73
CA MET A 60 0.48 0.64 -11.09
C MET A 60 -0.39 -0.55 -11.51
N GLU A 61 -0.75 -0.59 -12.78
CA GLU A 61 -1.35 -1.75 -13.41
C GLU A 61 -0.30 -2.85 -13.63
N ILE A 62 -0.62 -4.10 -13.25
CA ILE A 62 0.16 -5.30 -13.60
C ILE A 62 -0.48 -5.98 -14.81
N ASP A 63 -1.80 -6.13 -14.77
CA ASP A 63 -2.61 -6.69 -15.86
C ASP A 63 -4.03 -6.11 -15.74
N ARG A 64 -4.89 -6.32 -16.74
CA ARG A 64 -6.25 -5.77 -16.76
C ARG A 64 -7.03 -6.11 -15.49
N HIS A 65 -6.83 -7.29 -14.91
CA HIS A 65 -7.50 -7.76 -13.69
C HIS A 65 -6.64 -7.65 -12.42
N ILE A 66 -5.45 -7.04 -12.47
CA ILE A 66 -4.51 -6.95 -11.35
C ILE A 66 -3.85 -5.55 -11.27
N GLY A 67 -4.02 -4.89 -10.14
CA GLY A 67 -3.32 -3.65 -9.77
C GLY A 67 -2.41 -3.83 -8.57
N CYS A 68 -1.45 -2.93 -8.41
CA CYS A 68 -0.49 -2.95 -7.31
C CYS A 68 -0.29 -1.55 -6.73
N ALA A 69 -0.34 -1.41 -5.42
CA ALA A 69 0.09 -0.20 -4.71
C ALA A 69 1.34 -0.49 -3.87
N MET A 70 2.19 0.51 -3.65
CA MET A 70 3.50 0.32 -3.01
C MET A 70 3.76 1.30 -1.86
N SER A 71 4.55 0.87 -0.88
CA SER A 71 5.13 1.73 0.15
C SER A 71 6.58 1.34 0.46
N GLY A 72 7.45 2.34 0.61
CA GLY A 72 8.89 2.20 0.80
C GLY A 72 9.66 2.83 -0.36
N LEU A 73 10.75 2.20 -0.79
CA LEU A 73 11.57 2.66 -1.90
C LEU A 73 10.85 2.40 -3.24
N THR A 74 10.19 3.42 -3.78
CA THR A 74 9.39 3.30 -5.02
C THR A 74 10.20 2.87 -6.26
N ALA A 75 11.51 3.16 -6.28
CA ALA A 75 12.40 2.70 -7.34
C ALA A 75 12.47 1.17 -7.41
N ASP A 76 12.50 0.50 -6.26
CA ASP A 76 12.54 -0.97 -6.17
C ASP A 76 11.23 -1.59 -6.66
N ALA A 77 10.09 -0.95 -6.36
CA ALA A 77 8.78 -1.44 -6.79
C ALA A 77 8.63 -1.48 -8.31
N ARG A 78 9.30 -0.59 -9.06
CA ARG A 78 9.24 -0.61 -10.53
C ARG A 78 9.78 -1.93 -11.09
N THR A 79 10.89 -2.43 -10.55
CA THR A 79 11.45 -3.72 -10.94
C THR A 79 10.49 -4.86 -10.61
N MET A 80 9.89 -4.85 -9.42
CA MET A 80 8.95 -5.89 -8.99
C MET A 80 7.67 -5.90 -9.84
N VAL A 81 7.13 -4.73 -10.18
CA VAL A 81 5.94 -4.62 -11.04
C VAL A 81 6.24 -5.00 -12.48
N GLU A 82 7.42 -4.66 -13.01
CA GLU A 82 7.80 -5.11 -14.35
C GLU A 82 7.94 -6.63 -14.42
N HIS A 83 8.58 -7.24 -13.41
CA HIS A 83 8.61 -8.71 -13.30
C HIS A 83 7.21 -9.31 -13.22
N ALA A 84 6.28 -8.68 -12.48
CA ALA A 84 4.90 -9.11 -12.40
C ALA A 84 4.19 -9.05 -13.76
N ARG A 85 4.38 -7.95 -14.52
CA ARG A 85 3.83 -7.76 -15.87
C ARG A 85 4.31 -8.84 -16.83
N VAL A 86 5.63 -9.05 -16.88
CA VAL A 86 6.23 -10.10 -17.72
C VAL A 86 5.71 -11.48 -17.32
N THR A 87 5.61 -11.76 -16.01
CA THR A 87 5.05 -13.02 -15.51
C THR A 87 3.60 -13.23 -15.97
N ALA A 88 2.76 -12.20 -15.84
CA ALA A 88 1.35 -12.26 -16.24
C ALA A 88 1.19 -12.49 -17.74
N GLN A 89 1.92 -11.73 -18.56
CA GLN A 89 1.86 -11.87 -20.02
C GLN A 89 2.43 -13.21 -20.51
N ASN A 90 3.50 -13.72 -19.89
CA ASN A 90 4.04 -15.04 -20.22
C ASN A 90 3.06 -16.16 -19.89
N HIS A 91 2.35 -16.05 -18.76
CA HIS A 91 1.32 -17.01 -18.39
C HIS A 91 0.16 -16.98 -19.41
N PHE A 92 -0.33 -15.79 -19.75
CA PHE A 92 -1.36 -15.65 -20.78
C PHE A 92 -0.91 -16.22 -22.13
N PHE A 93 0.31 -15.91 -22.57
CA PHE A 93 0.88 -16.46 -23.80
C PHE A 93 0.97 -18.00 -23.80
N THR A 94 1.27 -18.60 -22.65
CA THR A 94 1.50 -20.05 -22.54
C THR A 94 0.21 -20.83 -22.37
N TYR A 95 -0.74 -20.31 -21.58
CA TYR A 95 -1.93 -21.03 -21.13
C TYR A 95 -3.24 -20.47 -21.70
N ASP A 96 -3.19 -19.33 -22.41
CA ASP A 96 -4.35 -18.64 -22.99
C ASP A 96 -5.43 -18.31 -21.93
N GLU A 97 -5.01 -18.05 -20.69
CA GLU A 97 -5.89 -17.65 -19.60
C GLU A 97 -5.25 -16.57 -18.70
N PRO A 98 -6.04 -15.71 -18.04
CA PRO A 98 -5.53 -14.75 -17.08
C PRO A 98 -4.87 -15.44 -15.87
N ILE A 99 -3.67 -15.01 -15.51
CA ILE A 99 -2.95 -15.54 -14.36
C ILE A 99 -3.72 -15.28 -13.04
N LYS A 100 -3.64 -16.23 -12.10
CA LYS A 100 -4.22 -16.05 -10.75
C LYS A 100 -3.50 -14.94 -9.99
N VAL A 101 -4.25 -14.20 -9.16
CA VAL A 101 -3.68 -13.10 -8.34
C VAL A 101 -2.60 -13.63 -7.38
N GLU A 102 -2.85 -14.80 -6.80
CA GLU A 102 -1.90 -15.51 -5.93
C GLU A 102 -0.62 -15.89 -6.68
N SER A 103 -0.73 -16.38 -7.92
CA SER A 103 0.43 -16.82 -8.70
C SER A 103 1.34 -15.65 -9.10
N VAL A 104 0.77 -14.48 -9.42
CA VAL A 104 1.57 -13.25 -9.63
C VAL A 104 2.25 -12.84 -8.33
N THR A 105 1.51 -12.86 -7.22
CA THR A 105 2.04 -12.49 -5.90
C THR A 105 3.21 -13.39 -5.50
N GLN A 106 3.08 -14.71 -5.67
CA GLN A 106 4.14 -15.68 -5.44
C GLN A 106 5.38 -15.38 -6.30
N SER A 107 5.20 -15.15 -7.61
CA SER A 107 6.34 -14.86 -8.51
C SER A 107 7.11 -13.59 -8.09
N VAL A 108 6.39 -12.57 -7.62
CA VAL A 108 6.99 -11.33 -7.11
C VAL A 108 7.71 -11.56 -5.78
N SER A 109 7.11 -12.36 -4.89
CA SER A 109 7.72 -12.77 -3.62
C SER A 109 8.98 -13.62 -3.81
N ASP A 110 8.99 -14.51 -4.79
CA ASP A 110 10.17 -15.32 -5.13
C ASP A 110 11.32 -14.45 -5.66
N LEU A 111 11.00 -13.38 -6.40
CA LEU A 111 11.99 -12.39 -6.82
C LEU A 111 12.60 -11.66 -5.62
N ALA A 112 11.82 -11.36 -4.59
CA ALA A 112 12.29 -10.64 -3.40
C ALA A 112 13.36 -11.40 -2.61
N LEU A 113 13.44 -12.73 -2.75
CA LEU A 113 14.45 -13.59 -2.13
C LEU A 113 15.80 -13.61 -2.88
N ARG A 114 15.89 -13.06 -4.10
CA ARG A 114 17.08 -13.16 -4.97
C ARG A 114 18.14 -12.09 -4.67
N PHE A 115 18.55 -11.99 -3.41
CA PHE A 115 19.61 -11.08 -2.95
C PHE A 115 20.69 -11.83 -2.16
N GLY A 116 21.92 -11.30 -2.14
CA GLY A 116 23.01 -11.86 -1.35
C GLY A 116 24.34 -11.93 -2.10
N GLU A 117 25.36 -12.41 -1.39
CA GLU A 117 26.73 -12.59 -1.90
C GLU A 117 27.08 -14.09 -1.79
N GLY A 118 26.79 -14.91 -2.81
CA GLY A 118 27.00 -16.37 -2.74
C GLY A 118 27.06 -17.13 -4.08
N ALA A 119 28.25 -17.68 -4.35
CA ALA A 119 28.73 -18.77 -5.24
C ALA A 119 28.21 -18.97 -6.68
N ASN A 120 26.92 -18.77 -6.97
CA ASN A 120 26.37 -18.92 -8.32
C ASN A 120 25.96 -17.52 -8.81
N GLU A 121 26.82 -16.87 -9.58
CA GLU A 121 26.59 -15.55 -10.20
C GLU A 121 25.30 -15.50 -11.04
N GLU A 122 24.69 -16.65 -11.34
CA GLU A 122 23.45 -16.77 -12.12
C GLU A 122 22.16 -16.58 -11.29
N GLU A 123 22.18 -16.69 -9.95
CA GLU A 123 20.94 -16.67 -9.12
C GLU A 123 20.79 -15.44 -8.19
N ALA A 124 21.89 -14.89 -7.66
CA ALA A 124 21.87 -13.72 -6.79
C ALA A 124 22.18 -12.44 -7.59
N SER A 125 21.15 -11.78 -8.12
CA SER A 125 21.31 -10.59 -8.97
C SER A 125 21.38 -9.27 -8.17
N MET A 126 21.03 -9.26 -6.89
CA MET A 126 20.89 -8.02 -6.11
C MET A 126 21.78 -8.01 -4.86
N SER A 127 22.41 -6.86 -4.60
CA SER A 127 23.30 -6.64 -3.45
C SER A 127 22.56 -6.42 -2.13
N ARG A 128 21.24 -6.20 -2.18
CA ARG A 128 20.37 -5.97 -1.02
C ARG A 128 18.94 -6.44 -1.32
N PRO A 129 18.12 -6.73 -0.30
CA PRO A 129 16.69 -6.94 -0.51
C PRO A 129 16.01 -5.65 -1.01
N PHE A 130 14.83 -5.81 -1.62
CA PHE A 130 13.99 -4.67 -1.95
C PHE A 130 13.52 -3.94 -0.69
N GLY A 131 13.53 -2.61 -0.69
CA GLY A 131 13.07 -1.78 0.41
C GLY A 131 11.60 -1.39 0.29
N VAL A 132 10.75 -2.28 -0.23
CA VAL A 132 9.36 -1.94 -0.58
C VAL A 132 8.40 -3.08 -0.22
N ALA A 133 7.21 -2.70 0.27
CA ALA A 133 6.08 -3.60 0.42
C ALA A 133 5.04 -3.27 -0.64
N LEU A 134 4.33 -4.31 -1.10
CA LEU A 134 3.32 -4.22 -2.14
C LEU A 134 1.97 -4.67 -1.61
N LEU A 135 0.92 -3.94 -1.97
CA LEU A 135 -0.46 -4.39 -1.93
C LEU A 135 -0.90 -4.76 -3.34
N ILE A 136 -1.04 -6.06 -3.60
CA ILE A 136 -1.46 -6.59 -4.90
C ILE A 136 -2.96 -6.90 -4.81
N ALA A 137 -3.74 -6.18 -5.60
CA ALA A 137 -5.19 -6.31 -5.68
C ALA A 137 -5.57 -6.90 -7.03
N GLY A 138 -6.46 -7.89 -7.05
CA GLY A 138 -6.92 -8.45 -8.30
C GLY A 138 -8.24 -9.20 -8.18
N ILE A 139 -8.76 -9.61 -9.32
CA ILE A 139 -9.96 -10.46 -9.42
C ILE A 139 -9.65 -11.61 -10.36
N ASP A 140 -9.84 -12.83 -9.87
CA ASP A 140 -9.83 -14.04 -10.69
C ASP A 140 -11.07 -14.90 -10.37
N HIS A 141 -11.06 -16.17 -10.77
CA HIS A 141 -12.15 -17.12 -10.52
C HIS A 141 -12.46 -17.36 -9.02
N HIS A 142 -11.57 -16.99 -8.09
CA HIS A 142 -11.84 -17.00 -6.65
C HIS A 142 -12.45 -15.67 -6.14
N GLY A 143 -12.76 -14.74 -7.03
CA GLY A 143 -13.32 -13.43 -6.73
C GLY A 143 -12.26 -12.39 -6.37
N PRO A 144 -12.67 -11.25 -5.77
CA PRO A 144 -11.77 -10.20 -5.36
C PRO A 144 -10.77 -10.64 -4.28
N GLN A 145 -9.49 -10.29 -4.50
CA GLN A 145 -8.39 -10.67 -3.60
C GLN A 145 -7.44 -9.49 -3.37
N LEU A 146 -6.94 -9.40 -2.14
CA LEU A 146 -5.91 -8.46 -1.74
C LEU A 146 -4.79 -9.22 -1.05
N TYR A 147 -3.58 -9.04 -1.55
CA TYR A 147 -2.37 -9.63 -1.01
C TYR A 147 -1.41 -8.55 -0.53
N HIS A 148 -0.72 -8.83 0.56
CA HIS A 148 0.43 -8.09 1.03
C HIS A 148 1.69 -8.91 0.78
N ALA A 149 2.66 -8.35 0.09
CA ALA A 149 3.98 -8.94 -0.11
C ALA A 149 5.06 -8.00 0.44
N ASP A 150 6.03 -8.56 1.17
CA ASP A 150 7.11 -7.80 1.81
C ASP A 150 8.51 -8.33 1.41
N PRO A 151 9.58 -7.59 1.77
CA PRO A 151 10.96 -7.93 1.39
C PRO A 151 11.48 -9.28 1.90
N SER A 152 10.77 -9.93 2.83
CA SER A 152 11.15 -11.26 3.31
C SER A 152 10.83 -12.37 2.30
N GLY A 153 10.15 -12.04 1.20
CA GLY A 153 9.57 -13.03 0.29
C GLY A 153 8.26 -13.64 0.80
N THR A 154 7.79 -13.23 1.99
CA THR A 154 6.49 -13.66 2.50
C THR A 154 5.37 -12.86 1.84
N PHE A 155 4.27 -13.54 1.51
CA PHE A 155 3.01 -12.88 1.18
C PHE A 155 1.84 -13.51 1.91
N MET A 156 0.82 -12.69 2.17
CA MET A 156 -0.38 -13.07 2.93
C MET A 156 -1.61 -12.42 2.29
N ARG A 157 -2.73 -13.15 2.26
CA ARG A 157 -4.02 -12.62 1.81
C ARG A 157 -4.70 -11.86 2.94
N TYR A 158 -5.27 -10.69 2.64
CA TYR A 158 -5.96 -9.83 3.60
C TYR A 158 -7.36 -9.44 3.12
N HIS A 159 -8.24 -9.17 4.07
CA HIS A 159 -9.50 -8.46 3.82
C HIS A 159 -9.28 -6.95 3.75
N ALA A 160 -8.47 -6.41 4.65
CA ALA A 160 -8.00 -5.03 4.60
C ALA A 160 -6.59 -4.95 5.20
N LYS A 161 -5.73 -4.13 4.61
CA LYS A 161 -4.33 -3.99 5.03
C LYS A 161 -3.84 -2.57 4.81
N ALA A 162 -3.10 -2.05 5.78
CA ALA A 162 -2.30 -0.84 5.64
C ALA A 162 -0.79 -1.15 5.63
N ILE A 163 -0.03 -0.37 4.86
CA ILE A 163 1.44 -0.36 4.82
C ILE A 163 1.96 1.08 4.78
N GLY A 164 3.22 1.30 5.16
CA GLY A 164 3.85 2.63 5.20
C GLY A 164 3.83 3.28 6.58
N ALA A 165 4.17 4.57 6.64
CA ALA A 165 4.40 5.29 7.89
C ALA A 165 3.19 5.29 8.84
N GLY A 166 1.99 5.52 8.32
CA GLY A 166 0.75 5.50 9.11
C GLY A 166 0.17 4.12 9.35
N SER A 167 0.89 3.01 9.03
CA SER A 167 0.25 1.70 8.94
C SER A 167 -0.32 1.18 10.26
N GLU A 168 0.29 1.47 11.40
CA GLU A 168 -0.20 0.97 12.69
C GLU A 168 -1.55 1.58 13.06
N GLY A 169 -1.65 2.92 13.02
CA GLY A 169 -2.91 3.63 13.25
C GLY A 169 -3.97 3.28 12.20
N ALA A 170 -3.57 3.23 10.93
CA ALA A 170 -4.46 2.86 9.83
C ALA A 170 -4.99 1.44 9.98
N GLN A 171 -4.15 0.49 10.41
CA GLN A 171 -4.57 -0.90 10.62
C GLN A 171 -5.55 -1.02 11.78
N SER A 172 -5.40 -0.23 12.84
CA SER A 172 -6.35 -0.18 13.96
C SER A 172 -7.73 0.31 13.49
N GLU A 173 -7.80 1.42 12.77
CA GLU A 173 -9.08 1.93 12.24
C GLU A 173 -9.73 0.94 11.26
N LEU A 174 -8.92 0.27 10.42
CA LEU A 174 -9.43 -0.79 9.53
C LEU A 174 -10.00 -1.96 10.33
N GLN A 175 -9.41 -2.35 11.46
CA GLN A 175 -9.97 -3.42 12.31
C GLN A 175 -11.32 -3.04 12.92
N ASP A 176 -11.48 -1.78 13.31
CA ASP A 176 -12.69 -1.29 13.97
C ASP A 176 -13.85 -1.03 12.99
N SER A 177 -13.52 -0.49 11.80
CA SER A 177 -14.52 0.00 10.84
C SER A 177 -14.79 -0.95 9.66
N TYR A 178 -13.96 -1.98 9.45
CA TYR A 178 -14.17 -2.94 8.36
C TYR A 178 -15.34 -3.88 8.64
N ASP A 179 -16.15 -4.12 7.60
CA ASP A 179 -17.22 -5.11 7.61
C ASP A 179 -17.23 -5.88 6.29
N LYS A 180 -17.40 -7.20 6.36
CA LYS A 180 -17.35 -8.08 5.17
C LYS A 180 -18.47 -7.82 4.16
N SER A 181 -19.58 -7.23 4.59
CA SER A 181 -20.74 -6.91 3.75
C SER A 181 -20.70 -5.52 3.15
N MET A 182 -19.63 -4.75 3.40
CA MET A 182 -19.51 -3.39 2.87
C MET A 182 -19.50 -3.37 1.35
N THR A 183 -20.15 -2.35 0.80
CA THR A 183 -20.14 -2.03 -0.63
C THR A 183 -18.79 -1.45 -1.04
N LEU A 184 -18.50 -1.47 -2.35
CA LEU A 184 -17.31 -0.83 -2.89
C LEU A 184 -17.27 0.67 -2.58
N GLN A 185 -18.43 1.35 -2.58
CA GLN A 185 -18.52 2.78 -2.24
C GLN A 185 -18.15 3.04 -0.78
N GLN A 186 -18.65 2.23 0.15
CA GLN A 186 -18.28 2.31 1.56
C GLN A 186 -16.79 2.03 1.77
N ALA A 187 -16.22 1.06 1.06
CA ALA A 187 -14.79 0.78 1.12
C ALA A 187 -13.94 1.94 0.61
N LYS A 188 -14.35 2.65 -0.45
CA LYS A 188 -13.66 3.86 -0.92
C LYS A 188 -13.64 4.96 0.14
N ILE A 189 -14.80 5.24 0.73
CA ILE A 189 -14.93 6.26 1.79
C ILE A 189 -14.10 5.86 3.01
N LEU A 190 -14.15 4.59 3.41
CA LEU A 190 -13.35 4.09 4.53
C LEU A 190 -11.85 4.20 4.24
N ALA A 191 -11.38 3.82 3.06
CA ALA A 191 -9.97 3.93 2.70
C ALA A 191 -9.47 5.39 2.77
N LEU A 192 -10.26 6.34 2.26
CA LEU A 192 -9.92 7.76 2.35
C LEU A 192 -10.01 8.31 3.79
N LYS A 193 -11.00 7.88 4.57
CA LYS A 193 -11.12 8.23 6.00
C LYS A 193 -9.89 7.77 6.78
N VAL A 194 -9.47 6.53 6.58
CA VAL A 194 -8.28 5.95 7.21
C VAL A 194 -7.03 6.75 6.82
N LEU A 195 -6.85 7.08 5.53
CA LEU A 195 -5.74 7.94 5.10
C LEU A 195 -5.79 9.32 5.76
N LYS A 196 -6.96 9.99 5.77
CA LYS A 196 -7.15 11.30 6.40
C LYS A 196 -6.70 11.32 7.86
N GLN A 197 -6.95 10.25 8.62
CA GLN A 197 -6.60 10.17 10.04
C GLN A 197 -5.09 10.05 10.31
N VAL A 198 -4.32 9.50 9.36
CA VAL A 198 -2.89 9.21 9.54
C VAL A 198 -1.97 10.09 8.69
N MET A 199 -2.54 10.90 7.81
CA MET A 199 -1.81 11.90 7.02
C MET A 199 -1.52 13.15 7.85
N GLU A 200 -0.34 13.73 7.64
CA GLU A 200 0.06 15.00 8.26
C GLU A 200 -0.63 16.19 7.57
N GLU A 201 -0.75 16.14 6.26
CA GLU A 201 -1.42 17.16 5.45
C GLU A 201 -2.92 16.89 5.33
N LYS A 202 -3.70 17.97 5.14
CA LYS A 202 -5.13 17.84 4.85
C LYS A 202 -5.31 17.07 3.54
N LEU A 203 -6.08 15.99 3.60
CA LEU A 203 -6.40 15.17 2.43
C LEU A 203 -7.14 15.98 1.35
N ASP A 204 -6.66 15.89 0.11
CA ASP A 204 -7.31 16.40 -1.10
C ASP A 204 -7.06 15.48 -2.31
N HIS A 205 -7.51 15.88 -3.50
CA HIS A 205 -7.38 15.08 -4.73
C HIS A 205 -5.97 15.10 -5.34
N ASN A 206 -5.08 16.00 -4.90
CA ASN A 206 -3.70 16.10 -5.38
C ASN A 206 -2.75 15.24 -4.57
N ASN A 207 -2.97 15.13 -3.24
CA ASN A 207 -2.12 14.38 -2.33
C ASN A 207 -2.61 12.95 -2.05
N VAL A 208 -3.70 12.51 -2.68
CA VAL A 208 -4.19 11.12 -2.61
C VAL A 208 -4.53 10.60 -4.01
N GLN A 209 -4.36 9.30 -4.20
CA GLN A 209 -4.87 8.58 -5.37
C GLN A 209 -5.64 7.35 -4.92
N LEU A 210 -6.74 7.06 -5.61
CA LEU A 210 -7.57 5.90 -5.37
C LEU A 210 -7.69 5.09 -6.67
N ALA A 211 -7.45 3.80 -6.58
CA ALA A 211 -7.70 2.85 -7.65
C ALA A 211 -8.64 1.75 -7.18
N GLN A 212 -9.25 1.09 -8.15
CA GLN A 212 -10.13 -0.04 -7.92
C GLN A 212 -9.84 -1.15 -8.93
N VAL A 213 -10.10 -2.39 -8.53
CA VAL A 213 -10.22 -3.53 -9.43
C VAL A 213 -11.63 -4.08 -9.27
N VAL A 214 -12.42 -4.08 -10.35
CA VAL A 214 -13.82 -4.54 -10.37
C VAL A 214 -14.06 -5.50 -11.55
N PRO A 215 -15.00 -6.46 -11.47
CA PRO A 215 -15.11 -7.54 -12.47
C PRO A 215 -15.25 -7.07 -13.92
N GLU A 216 -16.06 -6.04 -14.18
CA GLU A 216 -16.36 -5.57 -15.55
C GLU A 216 -15.25 -4.66 -16.12
N LYS A 217 -14.76 -3.73 -15.30
CA LYS A 217 -13.82 -2.68 -15.73
C LYS A 217 -12.35 -3.10 -15.57
N GLY A 218 -12.07 -4.11 -14.75
CA GLY A 218 -10.71 -4.43 -14.34
C GLY A 218 -10.11 -3.36 -13.44
N TYR A 219 -8.79 -3.24 -13.49
CA TYR A 219 -8.03 -2.18 -12.84
C TYR A 219 -8.38 -0.81 -13.45
N SER A 220 -8.60 0.17 -12.59
CA SER A 220 -8.71 1.57 -13.00
C SER A 220 -8.41 2.53 -11.85
N ILE A 221 -7.73 3.63 -12.16
CA ILE A 221 -7.56 4.76 -11.26
C ILE A 221 -8.79 5.67 -11.35
N LEU A 222 -9.29 6.17 -10.22
CA LEU A 222 -10.38 7.13 -10.20
C LEU A 222 -9.92 8.47 -10.75
N ARG A 223 -10.80 9.11 -11.50
CA ARG A 223 -10.55 10.45 -12.03
C ARG A 223 -10.64 11.48 -10.90
N PRO A 224 -9.97 12.65 -11.01
CA PRO A 224 -9.96 13.65 -9.94
C PRO A 224 -11.35 14.14 -9.53
N ASP A 225 -12.28 14.27 -10.49
CA ASP A 225 -13.70 14.62 -10.26
C ASP A 225 -14.39 13.58 -9.39
N GLU A 226 -14.28 12.30 -9.75
CA GLU A 226 -14.86 11.19 -8.98
C GLU A 226 -14.24 11.08 -7.58
N LEU A 227 -12.93 11.26 -7.48
CA LEU A 227 -12.22 11.23 -6.20
C LEU A 227 -12.73 12.33 -5.26
N GLN A 228 -12.94 13.54 -5.79
CA GLN A 228 -13.41 14.68 -4.99
C GLN A 228 -14.83 14.46 -4.44
N GLU A 229 -15.71 13.78 -5.19
CA GLU A 229 -17.04 13.39 -4.69
C GLU A 229 -16.97 12.44 -3.49
N TYR A 230 -16.01 11.50 -3.49
CA TYR A 230 -15.80 10.61 -2.34
C TYR A 230 -15.16 11.33 -1.15
N ILE A 231 -14.23 12.25 -1.40
CA ILE A 231 -13.61 13.06 -0.35
C ILE A 231 -14.66 13.90 0.38
N ALA A 232 -15.62 14.49 -0.35
CA ALA A 232 -16.70 15.29 0.23
C ALA A 232 -17.68 14.48 1.10
N GLN A 233 -17.71 13.16 0.94
CA GLN A 233 -18.56 12.26 1.74
C GLN A 233 -17.89 11.80 3.05
N ILE A 234 -16.60 12.07 3.24
CA ILE A 234 -15.90 11.73 4.47
C ILE A 234 -16.43 12.64 5.59
N PRO A 235 -16.94 12.07 6.71
CA PRO A 235 -17.36 12.88 7.84
C PRO A 235 -16.23 13.80 8.34
N GLU A 236 -16.56 15.04 8.67
CA GLU A 236 -15.68 15.92 9.46
C GLU A 236 -15.35 15.22 10.78
N ASP A 237 -14.09 15.29 11.21
CA ASP A 237 -13.65 14.57 12.41
C ASP A 237 -14.43 15.06 13.62
N ARG A 238 -15.01 14.12 14.37
CA ARG A 238 -15.40 14.41 15.75
C ARG A 238 -14.07 14.57 16.52
N PRO A 239 -13.85 15.66 17.28
CA PRO A 239 -12.57 15.89 17.94
C PRO A 239 -12.19 14.68 18.79
N THR A 240 -11.04 14.09 18.48
CA THR A 240 -10.47 12.98 19.23
C THR A 240 -10.01 13.49 20.60
N ALA A 241 -10.06 12.64 21.63
CA ALA A 241 -9.72 13.01 23.01
C ALA A 241 -8.31 13.62 23.18
N ALA A 242 -7.41 13.42 22.21
CA ALA A 242 -6.07 14.01 22.19
C ALA A 242 -6.03 15.51 21.85
N THR A 243 -7.01 16.03 21.10
CA THR A 243 -7.14 17.49 20.82
C THR A 243 -7.92 18.23 21.90
N ALA A 244 -8.73 17.52 22.70
CA ALA A 244 -9.45 18.10 23.84
C ALA A 244 -8.52 18.53 24.99
N THR A 245 -7.41 17.81 25.22
CA THR A 245 -6.42 18.18 26.23
C THR A 245 -5.60 19.41 25.83
N ALA A 246 -5.30 19.61 24.54
CA ALA A 246 -4.59 20.80 24.06
C ALA A 246 -5.46 22.08 24.16
N ALA A 247 -6.74 21.99 23.78
CA ALA A 247 -7.68 23.11 23.86
C ALA A 247 -8.05 23.51 25.30
N ALA A 248 -7.93 22.58 26.26
CA ALA A 248 -8.16 22.88 27.68
C ALA A 248 -6.97 23.59 28.35
N THR A 249 -5.74 23.40 27.86
CA THR A 249 -4.53 24.06 28.40
C THR A 249 -4.38 25.51 27.94
N GLU A 250 -4.85 25.88 26.75
CA GLU A 250 -4.72 27.27 26.27
C GLU A 250 -5.78 28.24 26.85
N GLY A 251 -6.82 27.73 27.50
CA GLY A 251 -7.87 28.55 28.12
C GLY A 251 -7.62 28.97 29.58
N GLY A 252 -6.51 28.55 30.19
CA GLY A 252 -6.29 28.64 31.64
C GLY A 252 -5.35 29.77 32.13
N GLU A 253 -4.57 30.40 31.27
CA GLU A 253 -3.43 31.23 31.71
C GLU A 253 -3.58 32.74 31.44
N ALA A 254 -4.81 33.27 31.48
CA ALA A 254 -5.07 34.70 31.32
C ALA A 254 -6.07 35.25 32.35
N ALA A 255 -5.81 35.04 33.66
CA ALA A 255 -6.56 35.75 34.70
C ALA A 255 -5.85 35.77 36.08
N THR A 256 -4.72 36.47 36.21
CA THR A 256 -4.19 37.14 37.43
C THR A 256 -2.89 37.83 37.00
N SER A 257 -2.56 39.10 37.25
CA SER A 257 -2.98 40.04 38.27
C SER A 257 -2.54 41.45 37.85
N SER A 258 -3.43 42.42 38.08
CA SER A 258 -3.10 43.83 38.34
C SER A 258 -2.36 44.01 39.66
#